data_AF-A0A7S3F671-F1
#
_entry.id   AF-A0A7S3F671-F1
#
_cell.length_a   1.000
_cell.length_b   1.000
_cell.length_c   1.000
_cell.angle_alpha   90.00
_cell.angle_beta   90.00
_cell.angle_gamma   90.00
#
_symmetry.space_group_name_H-M   'P 1'
#
loop_
_entity.id
_entity.type
_entity.pdbx_description
1 polymer ?
#
loop_
_entity_poly.entity_id
_entity_poly.type
_entity_poly.pdbx_seq_one_letter_code
_entity_poly.pdbx_strand_id
1 'polypeptide(L)'
;SAASAAAPGSTPEVKQKLPTSDGGNQSGITGARSYLWRGMKDRTINEHFLMYGGSELGCMSTSENIAIVARYARSNNPLLLRIKIESPMDRGANLKWLSVYPSEDEVLYPPLTYLKPLFKQKILNMQEGQVVTLKAVFPS
;
A
#
# COMPACT_ATOMS: atom_id res chain seq x y z
N SER A 1 45.76 8.87 -19.37
CA SER A 1 45.13 8.95 -18.03
C SER A 1 43.83 8.18 -18.10
N ALA A 2 43.64 7.21 -17.19
CA ALA A 2 42.57 6.22 -17.25
C ALA A 2 41.23 6.78 -16.72
N ALA A 3 40.14 6.47 -17.43
CA ALA A 3 38.78 6.67 -16.98
C ALA A 3 38.37 5.54 -16.03
N SER A 4 37.90 5.88 -14.83
CA SER A 4 37.39 4.94 -13.83
C SER A 4 35.86 4.84 -13.93
N ALA A 5 35.37 3.66 -14.28
CA ALA A 5 33.96 3.30 -14.28
C ALA A 5 33.45 3.07 -12.84
N ALA A 6 32.34 3.69 -12.46
CA ALA A 6 31.64 3.43 -11.19
C ALA A 6 30.57 2.34 -11.41
N ALA A 7 30.57 1.32 -10.54
CA ALA A 7 29.66 0.18 -10.57
C ALA A 7 28.23 0.56 -10.11
N PRO A 8 27.17 -0.08 -10.64
CA PRO A 8 25.81 0.13 -10.16
C PRO A 8 25.39 -0.95 -9.13
N GLY A 9 24.62 -0.53 -8.12
CA GLY A 9 23.66 -1.42 -7.46
C GLY A 9 23.87 -1.65 -5.96
N SER A 10 23.69 -0.63 -5.13
CA SER A 10 23.25 -0.84 -3.75
C SER A 10 21.72 -0.77 -3.70
N THR A 11 21.08 -1.90 -3.40
CA THR A 11 19.65 -1.98 -3.11
C THR A 11 19.31 -1.07 -1.92
N PRO A 12 18.32 -0.16 -2.02
CA PRO A 12 17.95 0.65 -0.86
C PRO A 12 17.25 -0.25 0.18
N GLU A 13 17.94 -0.46 1.30
CA GLU A 13 17.42 -1.16 2.47
C GLU A 13 16.35 -0.29 3.13
N VAL A 14 15.08 -0.69 3.05
CA VAL A 14 13.98 0.00 3.74
C VAL A 14 14.04 -0.40 5.21
N LYS A 15 14.81 0.34 6.01
CA LYS A 15 14.75 0.24 7.47
C LYS A 15 13.54 1.02 7.98
N GLN A 16 12.37 0.38 7.95
CA GLN A 16 11.31 0.74 8.88
C GLN A 16 11.61 0.06 10.21
N LYS A 17 11.69 0.83 11.30
CA LYS A 17 11.69 0.27 12.64
C LYS A 17 10.33 -0.38 12.88
N LEU A 18 10.28 -1.70 12.65
CA LEU A 18 9.12 -2.53 12.98
C LEU A 18 8.96 -2.53 14.51
N PRO A 19 7.77 -2.34 15.07
CA PRO A 19 7.56 -2.61 16.48
C PRO A 19 7.81 -4.10 16.73
N THR A 20 8.82 -4.41 17.54
CA THR A 20 9.11 -5.75 18.03
C THR A 20 8.01 -6.16 19.00
N SER A 21 7.27 -7.23 18.67
CA SER A 21 6.35 -7.89 19.59
C SER A 21 7.16 -8.81 20.51
N ASP A 22 7.59 -8.28 21.65
CA ASP A 22 8.12 -9.11 22.73
C ASP A 22 6.98 -9.61 23.62
N GLY A 23 7.00 -10.93 23.86
CA GLY A 23 6.45 -11.55 25.08
C GLY A 23 4.93 -11.67 25.16
N GLY A 24 4.44 -12.92 25.15
CA GLY A 24 3.02 -13.21 25.30
C GLY A 24 2.39 -12.73 26.61
N ASN A 25 1.20 -12.17 26.50
CA ASN A 25 0.11 -12.38 27.45
C ASN A 25 -1.23 -12.16 26.73
N GLN A 26 -2.13 -13.14 26.80
CA GLN A 26 -3.46 -13.05 26.21
C GLN A 26 -4.37 -12.22 27.14
N SER A 27 -4.71 -10.99 26.75
CA SER A 27 -5.83 -10.25 27.35
C SER A 27 -6.34 -9.14 26.42
N GLY A 28 -7.56 -9.31 25.90
CA GLY A 28 -8.38 -8.25 25.29
C GLY A 28 -8.16 -8.03 23.79
N ILE A 29 -9.20 -8.28 22.97
CA ILE A 29 -9.23 -7.89 21.55
C ILE A 29 -9.27 -6.36 21.46
N THR A 30 -8.13 -5.69 21.56
CA THR A 30 -7.93 -4.38 20.97
C THR A 30 -7.60 -4.61 19.49
N GLY A 31 -8.61 -4.52 18.63
CA GLY A 31 -8.48 -4.83 17.19
C GLY A 31 -7.28 -4.12 16.58
N ALA A 32 -6.25 -4.90 16.23
CA ALA A 32 -5.08 -4.39 15.54
C ALA A 32 -5.53 -3.78 14.21
N ARG A 33 -5.27 -2.49 14.01
CA ARG A 33 -5.57 -1.80 12.74
C ARG A 33 -4.74 -2.46 11.64
N SER A 34 -5.39 -3.18 10.73
CA SER A 34 -4.75 -3.77 9.56
C SER A 34 -4.84 -2.84 8.36
N TYR A 35 -3.90 -3.01 7.43
CA TYR A 35 -3.81 -2.20 6.22
C TYR A 35 -3.69 -3.11 5.00
N LEU A 36 -4.38 -2.74 3.92
CA LEU A 36 -4.13 -3.25 2.58
C LEU A 36 -3.39 -2.21 1.75
N TRP A 37 -2.52 -2.66 0.87
CA TRP A 37 -1.62 -1.78 0.13
C TRP A 37 -1.72 -1.98 -1.38
N ARG A 38 -1.58 -0.89 -2.13
CA ARG A 38 -1.45 -0.91 -3.60
C ARG A 38 -0.30 -0.03 -4.03
N GLY A 39 0.53 -0.55 -4.92
CA GLY A 39 1.72 0.12 -5.43
C GLY A 39 1.54 0.51 -6.89
N MET A 40 1.90 1.73 -7.24
CA MET A 40 1.82 2.25 -8.61
C MET A 40 3.10 3.00 -8.98
N LYS A 41 3.59 2.76 -10.20
CA LYS A 41 4.73 3.47 -10.77
C LYS A 41 4.31 4.82 -11.37
N ASP A 42 5.09 5.85 -11.11
CA ASP A 42 5.05 7.15 -11.79
C ASP A 42 3.63 7.74 -11.85
N ARG A 43 3.01 7.82 -10.66
CA ARG A 43 1.68 8.39 -10.46
C ARG A 43 1.71 9.42 -9.35
N THR A 44 0.98 10.50 -9.57
CA THR A 44 0.73 11.53 -8.57
C THR A 44 -0.76 11.59 -8.27
N ILE A 45 -1.07 11.89 -7.00
CA ILE A 45 -2.44 12.20 -6.61
C ILE A 45 -2.65 13.70 -6.74
N ASN A 46 -3.75 14.10 -7.39
CA ASN A 46 -4.14 15.49 -7.52
C ASN A 46 -4.86 16.00 -6.25
N GLU A 47 -4.92 17.32 -6.08
CA GLU A 47 -5.53 17.95 -4.91
C GLU A 47 -7.03 17.68 -4.81
N HIS A 48 -7.73 17.61 -5.95
CA HIS A 48 -9.15 17.32 -5.99
C HIS A 48 -9.48 15.97 -5.35
N PHE A 49 -8.73 14.92 -5.68
CA PHE A 49 -8.88 13.62 -5.04
C PHE A 49 -8.54 13.71 -3.55
N LEU A 50 -7.49 14.42 -3.14
CA LEU A 50 -7.15 14.57 -1.71
C LEU A 50 -8.25 15.28 -0.91
N MET A 51 -9.02 16.17 -1.53
CA MET A 51 -10.11 16.91 -0.90
C MET A 51 -11.42 16.14 -0.89
N TYR A 52 -11.77 15.49 -2.01
CA TYR A 52 -13.11 14.94 -2.23
C TYR A 52 -13.15 13.42 -2.41
N GLY A 53 -12.00 12.76 -2.42
CA GLY A 53 -11.89 11.35 -2.80
C GLY A 53 -12.25 11.08 -4.25
N GLY A 54 -12.54 9.83 -4.55
CA GLY A 54 -12.94 9.39 -5.89
C GLY A 54 -13.23 7.91 -5.93
N SER A 55 -13.95 7.49 -6.97
CA SER A 55 -14.25 6.09 -7.23
C SER A 55 -13.21 5.47 -8.16
N GLU A 56 -12.67 4.34 -7.76
CA GLU A 56 -11.89 3.50 -8.67
C GLU A 56 -12.85 2.81 -9.64
N LEU A 57 -12.64 2.99 -10.95
CA LEU A 57 -13.56 2.50 -11.96
C LEU A 57 -13.39 1.01 -12.25
N GLY A 58 -12.17 0.49 -12.06
CA GLY A 58 -11.86 -0.93 -12.23
C GLY A 58 -11.83 -1.70 -10.92
N CYS A 59 -11.52 -2.99 -10.99
CA CYS A 59 -11.17 -3.73 -9.78
C CYS A 59 -9.84 -3.21 -9.22
N MET A 60 -9.77 -3.01 -7.91
CA MET A 60 -8.55 -2.54 -7.24
C MET A 60 -7.87 -3.69 -6.50
N SER A 61 -6.82 -4.22 -7.11
CA SER A 61 -5.93 -5.20 -6.49
C SER A 61 -5.08 -4.55 -5.38
N THR A 62 -5.00 -5.22 -4.24
CA THR A 62 -4.24 -4.83 -3.04
C THR A 62 -3.60 -6.05 -2.39
N SER A 63 -2.60 -5.85 -1.51
CA SER A 63 -1.94 -6.93 -0.77
C SER A 63 -1.59 -6.47 0.65
N GLU A 64 -1.52 -7.42 1.58
CA GLU A 64 -0.96 -7.21 2.93
C GLU A 64 0.58 -7.26 2.90
N ASN A 65 1.16 -7.83 1.84
CA ASN A 65 2.60 -7.99 1.69
C ASN A 65 3.25 -6.75 1.06
N ILE A 66 3.79 -5.87 1.90
CA ILE A 66 4.43 -4.61 1.45
C ILE A 66 5.61 -4.83 0.49
N ALA A 67 6.33 -5.96 0.59
CA ALA A 67 7.45 -6.24 -0.30
C ALA A 67 6.98 -6.46 -1.74
N ILE A 68 5.83 -7.11 -1.92
CA ILE A 68 5.19 -7.30 -3.22
C ILE A 68 4.70 -5.96 -3.76
N VAL A 69 4.02 -5.18 -2.92
CA VAL A 69 3.56 -3.83 -3.27
C VAL A 69 4.72 -2.92 -3.72
N ALA A 70 5.84 -2.96 -3.01
CA ALA A 70 7.03 -2.18 -3.34
C ALA A 70 7.60 -2.54 -4.72
N ARG A 71 7.48 -3.81 -5.16
CA ARG A 71 7.88 -4.21 -6.52
C ARG A 71 7.03 -3.54 -7.60
N TYR A 72 5.72 -3.42 -7.39
CA TYR A 72 4.82 -2.72 -8.34
C TYR A 72 4.99 -1.20 -8.33
N ALA A 73 5.36 -0.63 -7.18
CA ALA A 73 5.58 0.81 -7.05
C ALA A 73 6.97 1.25 -7.53
N ARG A 74 7.94 0.34 -7.66
CA ARG A 74 9.35 0.67 -7.93
C ARG A 74 9.51 1.56 -9.16
N SER A 75 9.73 2.85 -8.92
CA SER A 75 9.98 3.86 -9.94
C SER A 75 10.64 5.10 -9.33
N ASN A 76 10.87 6.14 -10.13
CA ASN A 76 11.42 7.42 -9.64
C ASN A 76 10.38 8.19 -8.80
N ASN A 77 9.09 8.01 -9.07
CA ASN A 77 8.00 8.65 -8.35
C ASN A 77 6.94 7.60 -7.94
N PRO A 78 7.24 6.76 -6.93
CA PRO A 78 6.35 5.71 -6.47
C PRO A 78 5.12 6.26 -5.74
N LEU A 79 3.96 5.67 -5.99
CA LEU A 79 2.73 5.93 -5.25
C LEU A 79 2.30 4.68 -4.50
N LEU A 80 2.16 4.79 -3.18
CA LEU A 80 1.58 3.75 -2.33
C LEU A 80 0.21 4.22 -1.82
N LEU A 81 -0.83 3.44 -2.11
CA LEU A 81 -2.11 3.59 -1.44
C LEU A 81 -2.14 2.64 -0.24
N ARG A 82 -2.51 3.18 0.93
CA ARG A 82 -2.66 2.43 2.17
C ARG A 82 -4.12 2.48 2.61
N ILE A 83 -4.86 1.41 2.36
CA ILE A 83 -6.26 1.31 2.71
C ILE A 83 -6.37 0.83 4.16
N LYS A 84 -6.99 1.64 5.01
CA LYS A 84 -7.23 1.33 6.42
C LYS A 84 -8.42 0.38 6.55
N ILE A 85 -8.24 -0.71 7.28
CA ILE A 85 -9.29 -1.68 7.61
C ILE A 85 -9.68 -1.48 9.08
N GLU A 86 -10.93 -1.10 9.33
CA GLU A 86 -11.48 -0.91 10.68
C GLU A 86 -12.45 -2.03 11.06
N SER A 87 -13.06 -2.67 10.06
CA SER A 87 -13.92 -3.85 10.22
C SER A 87 -13.67 -4.87 9.09
N PRO A 88 -14.06 -6.15 9.27
CA PRO A 88 -14.03 -7.13 8.18
C PRO A 88 -14.79 -6.69 6.92
N MET A 89 -15.81 -5.84 7.06
CA MET A 89 -16.62 -5.32 5.94
C MET A 89 -15.87 -4.28 5.11
N ASP A 90 -14.81 -3.66 5.63
CA ASP A 90 -13.97 -2.73 4.88
C ASP A 90 -13.00 -3.47 3.94
N ARG A 91 -12.89 -4.79 4.08
CA ARG A 91 -11.91 -5.62 3.39
C ARG A 91 -12.48 -6.13 2.07
N GLY A 92 -11.66 -6.09 1.02
CA GLY A 92 -11.98 -6.75 -0.25
C GLY A 92 -11.96 -8.29 -0.17
N ALA A 93 -12.28 -8.93 -1.29
CA ALA A 93 -12.29 -10.39 -1.40
C ALA A 93 -10.86 -10.95 -1.43
N ASN A 94 -10.54 -11.92 -0.58
CA ASN A 94 -9.27 -12.64 -0.65
C ASN A 94 -9.29 -13.60 -1.84
N LEU A 95 -8.37 -13.40 -2.79
CA LEU A 95 -8.30 -14.21 -4.01
C LEU A 95 -7.25 -15.32 -3.95
N LYS A 96 -6.51 -15.48 -2.84
CA LYS A 96 -5.40 -16.44 -2.72
C LYS A 96 -5.77 -17.87 -3.15
N TRP A 97 -6.98 -18.32 -2.82
CA TRP A 97 -7.44 -19.68 -3.12
C TRP A 97 -7.73 -19.91 -4.61
N LEU A 98 -8.00 -18.84 -5.37
CA LEU A 98 -8.37 -18.89 -6.79
C LEU A 98 -7.25 -18.32 -7.69
N SER A 99 -6.31 -17.57 -7.13
CA SER A 99 -5.31 -16.82 -7.87
C SER A 99 -4.27 -17.75 -8.52
N VAL A 100 -3.88 -17.40 -9.74
CA VAL A 100 -2.70 -17.99 -10.41
C VAL A 100 -1.38 -17.47 -9.81
N TYR A 101 -1.43 -16.46 -8.94
CA TYR A 101 -0.31 -15.90 -8.17
C TYR A 101 -0.62 -15.90 -6.66
N PRO A 102 -0.79 -17.07 -6.02
CA PRO A 102 -1.22 -17.15 -4.61
C PRO A 102 -0.23 -16.53 -3.62
N SER A 103 1.05 -16.39 -4.01
CA SER A 103 2.06 -15.71 -3.21
C SER A 103 1.87 -14.19 -3.14
N GLU A 104 1.03 -13.60 -3.99
CA GLU A 104 0.73 -12.16 -3.97
C GLU A 104 -0.23 -11.76 -2.86
N ASP A 105 -0.86 -12.74 -2.20
CA ASP A 105 -1.83 -12.54 -1.12
C ASP A 105 -2.88 -11.48 -1.50
N GLU A 106 -3.37 -11.58 -2.74
CA GLU A 106 -4.23 -10.57 -3.34
C GLU A 106 -5.57 -10.45 -2.61
N VAL A 107 -5.93 -9.20 -2.33
CA VAL A 107 -7.23 -8.78 -1.87
C VAL A 107 -7.81 -7.81 -2.89
N LEU A 108 -8.95 -8.18 -3.47
CA LEU A 108 -9.56 -7.45 -4.57
C LEU A 108 -10.77 -6.65 -4.08
N TYR A 109 -10.73 -5.35 -4.31
CA TYR A 109 -11.90 -4.49 -4.21
C TYR A 109 -12.65 -4.47 -5.55
N PRO A 110 -14.00 -4.47 -5.54
CA PRO A 110 -14.79 -4.43 -6.76
C PRO A 110 -14.68 -3.06 -7.47
N PRO A 111 -15.10 -2.99 -8.75
CA PRO A 111 -15.32 -1.74 -9.44
C PRO A 111 -16.21 -0.77 -8.64
N LEU A 112 -16.01 0.52 -8.87
CA LEU A 112 -16.74 1.62 -8.23
C LEU A 112 -16.54 1.72 -6.71
N THR A 113 -15.48 1.11 -6.17
CA THR A 113 -15.10 1.34 -4.78
C THR A 113 -14.73 2.80 -4.58
N TYR A 114 -15.48 3.51 -3.75
CA TYR A 114 -15.18 4.88 -3.39
C TYR A 114 -14.07 4.92 -2.34
N LEU A 115 -13.04 5.73 -2.61
CA LEU A 115 -11.86 5.88 -1.77
C LEU A 115 -11.84 7.28 -1.16
N LYS A 116 -11.97 7.35 0.16
CA LYS A 116 -11.87 8.59 0.92
C LYS A 116 -10.44 8.78 1.44
N PRO A 117 -9.72 9.83 1.03
CA PRO A 117 -8.41 10.15 1.58
C PRO A 117 -8.52 10.56 3.04
N LEU A 118 -7.53 10.14 3.82
CA LEU A 118 -7.38 10.51 5.22
C LEU A 118 -6.19 11.45 5.40
N PHE A 119 -5.02 11.08 4.86
CA PHE A 119 -3.81 11.91 4.90
C PHE A 119 -2.75 11.41 3.91
N LYS A 120 -1.89 12.33 3.47
CA LYS A 120 -0.75 12.11 2.56
C LYS A 120 0.57 12.28 3.30
N GLN A 121 1.55 11.44 2.97
CA GLN A 121 2.91 11.48 3.51
C GLN A 121 3.92 11.25 2.40
N LYS A 122 5.17 11.69 2.60
CA LYS A 122 6.30 11.35 1.72
C LYS A 122 6.86 9.98 2.10
N ILE A 123 7.47 9.29 1.14
CA ILE A 123 8.27 8.09 1.43
C ILE A 123 9.62 8.54 1.99
N LEU A 124 10.03 7.95 3.12
CA LEU A 124 11.30 8.27 3.76
C LEU A 124 12.47 7.95 2.82
N ASN A 125 13.50 8.81 2.83
CA ASN A 125 14.71 8.67 2.04
C ASN A 125 14.49 8.64 0.52
N MET A 126 13.35 9.13 0.03
CA MET A 126 13.11 9.37 -1.39
C MET A 126 12.84 10.85 -1.63
N GLN A 127 13.41 11.40 -2.71
CA GLN A 127 13.13 12.78 -3.13
C GLN A 127 11.67 12.92 -3.60
N GLU A 128 11.23 11.91 -4.36
CA GLU A 128 9.91 11.82 -4.96
C GLU A 128 9.18 10.58 -4.46
N GLY A 129 7.85 10.62 -4.52
CA GLY A 129 6.98 9.51 -4.10
C GLY A 129 6.20 9.78 -2.82
N GLN A 130 5.05 9.13 -2.73
CA GLN A 130 4.05 9.44 -1.71
C GLN A 130 3.28 8.22 -1.24
N VAL A 131 2.88 8.26 0.03
CA VAL A 131 1.93 7.33 0.63
C VAL A 131 0.64 8.10 0.90
N VAL A 132 -0.48 7.62 0.37
CA VAL A 132 -1.80 8.19 0.67
C VAL A 132 -2.60 7.15 1.45
N THR A 133 -2.99 7.51 2.68
CA THR A 133 -3.84 6.66 3.51
C THR A 133 -5.29 6.94 3.16
N LEU A 134 -6.04 5.87 2.88
CA LEU A 134 -7.41 5.90 2.38
C LEU A 134 -8.33 5.08 3.29
N LYS A 135 -9.63 5.33 3.19
CA LYS A 135 -10.70 4.45 3.66
C LYS A 135 -11.55 4.06 2.45
N ALA A 136 -11.77 2.76 2.25
CA ALA A 136 -12.78 2.28 1.32
C ALA A 136 -14.17 2.53 1.94
N VAL A 137 -15.10 3.05 1.14
CA VAL A 137 -16.47 3.32 1.57
C VAL A 137 -17.41 2.48 0.73
N PHE A 138 -18.23 1.69 1.40
CA PHE A 138 -19.29 0.91 0.79
C PHE A 138 -20.64 1.53 1.19
N PRO A 139 -21.61 1.61 0.26
CA PRO A 139 -22.96 2.02 0.60
C PRO A 139 -23.53 1.03 1.63
N SER A 140 -24.04 1.58 2.73
CA SER A 140 -24.79 0.87 3.77
C SER A 140 -26.24 0.69 3.39
#